data_AF-A0A9R0ZTY0-F1
#
_entry.id   AF-A0A9R0ZTY0-F1
#
_cell.length_a   1.000
_cell.length_b   1.000
_cell.length_c   1.000
_cell.angle_alpha   90.00
_cell.angle_beta   90.00
_cell.angle_gamma   90.00
#
_symmetry.space_group_name_H-M   'P 1'
#
loop_
_entity.id
_entity.type
_entity.pdbx_description
1 polymer ?
#
loop_
_entity_poly.entity_id
_entity_poly.type
_entity_poly.pdbx_seq_one_letter_code
_entity_poly.pdbx_strand_id
1 'polypeptide(L)'
;MASTNSWTHEIESPVAASRLFRAGVMDWHTLAPKLVPQIVASAHPVEGEGGIGSVRQFNFTSGVEVNDEITKAKDSVTAIFKAAEAYLIANPDAYN
;
A
#
# COMPACT_ATOMS: atom_id res chain seq x y z
N MET A 1 -24.49 21.92 -2.10
CA MET A 1 -23.52 21.44 -3.11
C MET A 1 -22.66 20.39 -2.41
N ALA A 2 -22.70 19.13 -2.83
CA ALA A 2 -21.87 18.09 -2.23
C ALA A 2 -20.41 18.34 -2.64
N SER A 3 -19.56 18.73 -1.69
CA SER A 3 -18.13 18.69 -1.89
C SER A 3 -17.71 17.22 -1.92
N THR A 4 -17.55 16.65 -3.10
CA THR A 4 -16.95 15.31 -3.23
C THR A 4 -15.47 15.42 -2.87
N ASN A 5 -15.08 14.89 -1.71
CA ASN A 5 -13.68 14.76 -1.26
C ASN A 5 -12.91 13.69 -2.07
N SER A 6 -13.06 13.70 -3.39
CA SER A 6 -12.38 12.79 -4.31
C SER A 6 -11.10 13.43 -4.83
N TRP A 7 -10.03 12.65 -4.92
CA TRP A 7 -8.75 13.07 -5.47
C TRP A 7 -8.18 11.97 -6.37
N THR A 8 -7.37 12.38 -7.34
CA THR A 8 -6.62 11.49 -8.24
C THR A 8 -5.13 11.65 -7.98
N HIS A 9 -4.39 10.55 -8.07
CA HIS A 9 -2.94 10.52 -7.94
C HIS A 9 -2.37 9.49 -8.90
N GLU A 10 -1.44 9.92 -9.73
CA GLU A 10 -0.81 9.08 -10.76
C GLU A 10 0.66 8.85 -10.40
N ILE A 11 1.12 7.60 -10.58
CA ILE A 11 2.48 7.18 -10.29
C ILE A 11 2.99 6.39 -11.48
N GLU A 12 4.06 6.86 -12.10
CA GLU A 12 4.75 6.12 -13.15
C GLU A 12 5.67 5.04 -12.55
N SER A 13 5.68 3.86 -13.18
CA SER A 13 6.55 2.76 -12.80
C SER A 13 7.06 1.99 -14.02
N PRO A 14 8.34 1.54 -14.03
CA PRO A 14 8.86 0.63 -15.04
C PRO A 14 8.43 -0.83 -14.81
N VAL A 15 7.81 -1.14 -13.67
CA VAL A 15 7.39 -2.51 -13.32
C VAL A 15 6.00 -2.79 -13.89
N ALA A 16 5.80 -4.01 -14.41
CA ALA A 16 4.50 -4.43 -14.95
C ALA A 16 3.37 -4.25 -13.92
N ALA A 17 2.25 -3.69 -14.37
CA ALA A 17 1.10 -3.36 -13.50
C ALA A 17 0.56 -4.57 -12.73
N SER A 18 0.56 -5.76 -13.33
CA SER A 18 0.12 -7.00 -12.66
C SER A 18 0.97 -7.35 -11.44
N ARG A 19 2.29 -7.17 -11.54
CA ARG A 19 3.25 -7.45 -10.46
C ARG A 19 3.10 -6.42 -9.34
N LEU A 20 2.99 -5.15 -9.72
CA LEU A 20 2.74 -4.06 -8.76
C LEU A 20 1.42 -4.22 -8.03
N PHE A 21 0.34 -4.59 -8.73
CA PHE A 21 -0.97 -4.77 -8.11
C PHE A 21 -0.93 -5.92 -7.09
N ARG A 22 -0.26 -7.03 -7.42
CA ARG A 22 -0.08 -8.13 -6.46
C ARG A 22 0.73 -7.69 -5.24
N ALA A 23 1.91 -7.11 -5.43
CA ALA A 23 2.77 -6.71 -4.31
C ALA A 23 2.24 -5.53 -3.48
N GLY A 24 1.77 -4.48 -4.15
CA GLY A 24 1.36 -3.20 -3.54
C GLY A 24 -0.09 -3.13 -3.09
N VAL A 25 -0.95 -4.07 -3.50
CA VAL A 25 -2.37 -4.10 -3.09
C VAL A 25 -2.75 -5.43 -2.46
N MET A 26 -2.63 -6.54 -3.20
CA MET A 26 -3.14 -7.84 -2.75
C MET A 26 -2.36 -8.38 -1.55
N ASP A 27 -1.03 -8.42 -1.69
CA ASP A 27 -0.10 -9.01 -0.72
C ASP A 27 0.58 -7.96 0.16
N TRP A 28 0.14 -6.70 0.07
CA TRP A 28 0.72 -5.60 0.83
C TRP A 28 0.67 -5.83 2.33
N HIS A 29 -0.40 -6.42 2.85
CA HIS A 29 -0.52 -6.80 4.27
C HIS A 29 0.62 -7.75 4.73
N THR A 30 1.17 -8.57 3.84
CA THR A 30 2.30 -9.47 4.13
C THR A 30 3.66 -8.80 3.87
N LEU A 31 3.74 -7.92 2.87
CA LEU A 31 4.98 -7.25 2.47
C LEU A 31 5.28 -5.99 3.29
N ALA A 32 4.27 -5.17 3.59
CA ALA A 32 4.44 -3.86 4.24
C ALA A 32 5.20 -3.94 5.57
N PRO A 33 4.88 -4.88 6.49
CA PRO A 33 5.62 -4.97 7.75
C PRO A 33 7.11 -5.33 7.55
N LYS A 34 7.47 -5.90 6.39
CA LYS A 34 8.86 -6.26 6.05
C LYS A 34 9.57 -5.14 5.31
N LEU A 35 8.88 -4.45 4.40
CA LEU A 35 9.46 -3.42 3.53
C LEU A 35 9.47 -2.03 4.16
N VAL A 36 8.45 -1.72 4.96
CA VAL A 36 8.28 -0.42 5.63
C VAL A 36 7.92 -0.59 7.12
N PRO A 37 8.71 -1.35 7.91
CA PRO A 37 8.44 -1.62 9.33
C PRO A 37 8.34 -0.34 10.18
N GLN A 38 8.97 0.75 9.73
CA GLN A 38 8.92 2.05 10.39
C GLN A 38 7.57 2.74 10.29
N ILE A 39 6.71 2.34 9.34
CA ILE A 39 5.35 2.88 9.14
C ILE A 39 4.30 1.86 9.54
N VAL A 40 4.43 0.61 9.06
CA VAL A 40 3.46 -0.47 9.31
C VAL A 40 4.07 -1.45 10.30
N ALA A 41 3.54 -1.47 11.52
CA ALA A 41 3.97 -2.39 12.56
C ALA A 41 3.49 -3.82 12.29
N SER A 42 2.24 -3.97 11.86
CA SER A 42 1.65 -5.26 11.49
C SER A 42 0.40 -5.08 10.65
N ALA A 43 0.00 -6.14 9.95
CA ALA A 43 -1.30 -6.24 9.32
C ALA A 43 -1.84 -7.66 9.45
N HIS A 44 -3.15 -7.79 9.68
CA HIS A 44 -3.79 -9.08 9.83
C HIS A 44 -5.16 -9.10 9.13
N PRO A 45 -5.54 -10.23 8.50
CA PRO A 45 -6.89 -10.41 8.00
C PRO A 45 -7.87 -10.44 9.17
N VAL A 46 -9.03 -9.81 8.98
CA VAL A 46 -10.14 -9.80 9.95
C VAL A 46 -11.28 -10.66 9.40
N GLU A 47 -11.62 -10.47 8.13
CA GLU A 47 -12.67 -11.24 7.44
C GLU A 47 -12.27 -11.47 5.98
N GLY A 48 -12.52 -12.68 5.45
CA GLY A 48 -12.29 -13.04 4.05
C GLY A 48 -10.81 -13.24 3.66
N GLU A 49 -10.61 -13.83 2.48
CA GLU A 49 -9.30 -14.28 1.97
C GLU A 49 -8.70 -13.33 0.91
N GLY A 50 -9.12 -12.07 0.89
CA GLY A 50 -8.64 -11.05 -0.07
C GLY A 50 -9.51 -10.86 -1.31
N GLY A 51 -10.67 -11.53 -1.36
CA GLY A 51 -11.72 -11.25 -2.36
C GLY A 51 -12.60 -10.05 -1.97
N ILE A 52 -13.61 -9.78 -2.79
CA ILE A 52 -14.60 -8.73 -2.53
C ILE A 52 -15.24 -8.95 -1.16
N GLY A 53 -15.32 -7.89 -0.35
CA GLY A 53 -15.87 -7.95 1.01
C GLY A 53 -14.87 -8.36 2.09
N SER A 54 -13.61 -8.63 1.75
CA SER A 54 -12.59 -8.93 2.75
C SER A 54 -12.17 -7.69 3.54
N VAL A 55 -11.89 -7.86 4.83
CA VAL A 55 -11.45 -6.82 5.76
C VAL A 55 -10.05 -7.15 6.26
N ARG A 56 -9.15 -6.17 6.19
CA ARG A 56 -7.79 -6.25 6.75
C ARG A 56 -7.56 -5.10 7.70
N GLN A 57 -6.98 -5.40 8.86
CA GLN A 57 -6.57 -4.39 9.83
C GLN A 57 -5.07 -4.12 9.67
N PHE A 58 -4.70 -2.85 9.62
CA PHE A 58 -3.32 -2.39 9.64
C PHE A 58 -3.05 -1.63 10.94
N ASN A 59 -1.95 -1.97 11.61
CA ASN A 59 -1.44 -1.26 12.77
C ASN A 59 -0.22 -0.44 12.34
N PHE A 60 -0.30 0.88 12.53
CA PHE A 60 0.77 1.81 12.19
C PHE A 60 1.58 2.20 13.42
N THR A 61 2.84 2.56 13.22
CA THR A 61 3.71 3.07 14.29
C THR A 61 3.32 4.50 14.69
N SER A 62 3.72 4.94 15.87
CA SER A 62 3.42 6.28 16.42
C SER A 62 4.14 7.44 15.72
N GLY A 63 4.99 7.17 14.73
CA GLY A 63 5.77 8.19 14.01
C GLY A 63 4.98 8.98 12.96
N VAL A 64 3.68 8.74 12.83
CA VAL A 64 2.82 9.37 11.81
C VAL A 64 2.03 10.52 12.44
N GLU A 65 2.60 11.73 12.42
CA GLU A 65 1.92 12.96 12.85
C GLU A 65 0.83 13.36 11.83
N VAL A 66 -0.35 13.79 12.31
CA VAL A 66 -1.56 13.95 11.48
C VAL A 66 -1.97 15.42 11.41
N ASN A 67 -1.61 16.11 10.32
CA ASN A 67 -2.02 17.51 10.10
C ASN A 67 -2.89 17.71 8.84
N ASP A 68 -2.83 16.82 7.83
CA ASP A 68 -3.67 16.83 6.61
C ASP A 68 -3.93 15.40 6.10
N GLU A 69 -5.20 14.99 6.05
CA GLU A 69 -5.62 13.64 5.67
C GLU A 69 -5.42 13.33 4.18
N ILE A 70 -5.64 14.30 3.28
CA ILE A 70 -5.54 14.07 1.82
C ILE A 70 -4.08 13.93 1.42
N THR A 71 -3.22 14.81 1.94
CA THR A 71 -1.78 14.75 1.69
C THR A 71 -1.19 13.45 2.23
N LYS A 72 -1.56 13.05 3.46
CA LYS A 72 -1.16 11.75 4.01
C LYS A 72 -1.62 10.58 3.16
N ALA A 73 -2.84 10.61 2.62
CA ALA A 73 -3.34 9.53 1.78
C ALA A 73 -2.52 9.40 0.49
N LYS A 74 -2.18 10.52 -0.16
CA LYS A 74 -1.31 10.55 -1.34
C LYS A 74 0.11 10.07 -1.04
N ASP A 75 0.69 10.50 0.06
CA ASP A 75 2.04 10.11 0.48
C ASP A 75 2.10 8.63 0.84
N SER A 76 1.10 8.13 1.55
CA SER A 76 0.97 6.72 1.89
C SER A 76 0.85 5.85 0.64
N VAL A 77 -0.04 6.20 -0.30
CA VAL A 77 -0.15 5.48 -1.58
C VAL A 77 1.18 5.51 -2.34
N THR A 78 1.86 6.65 -2.40
CA THR A 78 3.17 6.76 -3.04
C THR A 78 4.22 5.86 -2.41
N ALA A 79 4.29 5.84 -1.07
CA ALA A 79 5.22 5.00 -0.32
C ALA A 79 4.97 3.51 -0.57
N ILE A 80 3.70 3.10 -0.62
CA ILE A 80 3.31 1.71 -0.92
C ILE A 80 3.82 1.31 -2.31
N PHE A 81 3.47 2.09 -3.34
CA PHE A 81 3.86 1.77 -4.72
C PHE A 81 5.38 1.81 -4.92
N LYS A 82 6.08 2.75 -4.30
CA LYS A 82 7.56 2.82 -4.39
C LYS A 82 8.26 1.68 -3.65
N ALA A 83 7.77 1.28 -2.48
CA ALA A 83 8.30 0.11 -1.78
C ALA A 83 8.05 -1.20 -2.56
N ALA A 84 6.85 -1.36 -3.13
CA ALA A 84 6.54 -2.51 -3.98
C ALA A 84 7.38 -2.52 -5.27
N GLU A 85 7.53 -1.37 -5.94
CA GLU A 85 8.40 -1.21 -7.11
C GLU A 85 9.85 -1.60 -6.79
N ALA A 86 10.42 -1.05 -5.72
CA ALA A 86 11.79 -1.36 -5.30
C ALA A 86 11.97 -2.85 -5.01
N TYR A 87 10.99 -3.48 -4.34
CA TYR A 87 11.00 -4.92 -4.09
C TYR A 87 10.97 -5.73 -5.40
N LEU A 88 10.12 -5.36 -6.36
CA LEU A 88 9.97 -6.08 -7.63
C LEU A 88 11.15 -5.90 -8.58
N ILE A 89 11.84 -4.76 -8.51
CA ILE A 89 13.11 -4.52 -9.22
C ILE A 89 14.22 -5.37 -8.63
N ALA A 90 14.33 -5.42 -7.29
CA ALA A 90 15.34 -6.22 -6.60
C ALA A 90 15.10 -7.73 -6.69
N ASN A 91 13.86 -8.15 -6.95
CA ASN A 91 13.45 -9.55 -7.07
C ASN A 91 12.76 -9.78 -8.42
N PRO A 92 13.52 -9.89 -9.53
CA PRO A 92 12.96 -10.00 -10.87
C PRO A 92 12.00 -11.18 -11.03
N ASP A 93 12.22 -12.29 -10.33
CA ASP A 93 11.41 -13.51 -10.39
C ASP A 93 10.12 -13.44 -9.53
N ALA A 94 10.00 -12.45 -8.65
CA ALA A 94 8.82 -12.31 -7.80
C ALA A 94 7.60 -11.89 -8.63
N TYR A 95 6.50 -12.63 -8.46
CA TYR A 95 5.21 -12.39 -9.10
C TYR A 95 5.20 -12.51 -10.64
N ASN A 96 6.16 -13.24 -11.23
CA ASN A 96 6.17 -13.59 -12.67
C ASN A 96 5.24 -14.75 -13.01
#